data_AF-A0A7J9CUS6-F1
#
_entry.id   AF-A0A7J9CUS6-F1
#
_cell.length_a   1.000
_cell.length_b   1.000
_cell.length_c   1.000
_cell.angle_alpha   90.00
_cell.angle_beta   90.00
_cell.angle_gamma   90.00
#
_symmetry.space_group_name_H-M   'P 1'
#
loop_
_entity.id
_entity.type
_entity.pdbx_description
1 polymer ?
#
loop_
_entity_poly.entity_id
_entity_poly.type
_entity_poly.pdbx_seq_one_letter_code
_entity_poly.pdbx_strand_id
1 'polypeptide(L)' 'MAPECAIDGLYSIKSDVFSYGVLVLEIITGKHKRGFCHPDHHLNLLGHAWRLFGEGKSMELVASTIGGTCIPS' A
#
# COMPACT_ATOMS: atom_id res chain seq x y z
N MET A 1 0.35 -10.79 -2.83
CA MET A 1 0.97 -11.46 -3.99
C MET A 1 0.52 -10.73 -5.23
N ALA A 2 1.34 -10.70 -6.29
CA ALA A 2 0.83 -10.35 -7.61
C ALA A 2 -0.23 -11.39 -8.03
N PRO A 3 -1.36 -10.98 -8.63
CA PRO A 3 -2.46 -11.89 -8.97
C PRO A 3 -2.00 -13.02 -9.90
N GLU A 4 -1.08 -12.76 -10.81
CA GLU A 4 -0.49 -13.74 -11.73
C GLU A 4 0.34 -14.81 -11.00
N CYS A 5 1.05 -14.47 -9.92
CA CYS A 5 1.77 -15.46 -9.13
C CYS A 5 0.85 -16.37 -8.31
N ALA A 6 -0.31 -15.84 -7.89
CA ALA A 6 -1.27 -16.59 -7.10
C ALA A 6 -2.12 -17.55 -7.95
N ILE A 7 -2.25 -17.26 -9.24
CA ILE A 7 -3.10 -18.01 -10.18
C ILE A 7 -2.27 -18.95 -11.05
N ASP A 8 -1.14 -18.49 -11.60
CA ASP A 8 -0.37 -19.25 -12.60
C ASP A 8 0.98 -19.79 -12.08
N GLY A 9 1.37 -19.47 -10.83
CA GLY A 9 2.67 -19.86 -10.27
C GLY A 9 3.87 -19.25 -11.01
N LEU A 10 3.64 -18.23 -11.83
CA LEU A 10 4.65 -17.58 -12.65
C LEU A 10 5.42 -16.55 -11.83
N TYR A 11 6.66 -16.89 -11.47
CA TYR A 11 7.63 -15.95 -10.91
C TYR A 11 8.32 -15.18 -12.04
N SER A 12 8.33 -13.85 -11.95
CA SER A 12 8.93 -12.99 -12.97
C SER A 12 9.45 -11.69 -12.34
N ILE A 13 10.34 -11.00 -13.05
CA ILE A 13 10.75 -9.63 -12.69
C ILE A 13 9.52 -8.72 -12.50
N LYS A 14 8.45 -8.92 -13.29
CA LYS A 14 7.21 -8.15 -13.16
C LYS A 14 6.49 -8.38 -11.82
N SER A 15 6.39 -9.64 -11.39
CA SER A 15 5.76 -9.97 -10.12
C SER A 15 6.56 -9.54 -8.91
N ASP A 16 7.90 -9.53 -9.05
CA ASP A 16 8.81 -9.01 -8.03
C ASP A 16 8.65 -7.50 -7.88
N VAL A 17 8.59 -6.76 -8.99
CA VAL A 17 8.31 -5.31 -8.99
C VAL A 17 6.96 -5.00 -8.36
N PHE A 18 5.91 -5.78 -8.69
CA PHE A 18 4.61 -5.62 -8.06
C PHE A 18 4.69 -5.84 -6.54
N SER A 19 5.29 -6.96 -6.13
CA SER A 19 5.39 -7.34 -4.71
C SER A 19 6.20 -6.32 -3.90
N TYR A 20 7.29 -5.80 -4.49
CA TYR A 20 8.08 -4.71 -3.96
C TYR A 20 7.25 -3.42 -3.80
N GLY A 21 6.48 -3.03 -4.82
CA GLY A 21 5.60 -1.86 -4.75
C GLY A 21 4.61 -1.95 -3.60
N VAL A 22 4.02 -3.12 -3.37
CA VAL A 22 3.10 -3.25 -2.24
C VAL A 22 3.83 -3.33 -0.89
N LEU A 23 5.06 -3.85 -0.83
CA LEU A 23 5.90 -3.79 0.37
C LEU A 23 6.19 -2.34 0.77
N VAL A 24 6.52 -1.48 -0.21
CA VAL A 24 6.73 -0.04 0.01
C VAL A 24 5.45 0.60 0.57
N LEU A 25 4.28 0.27 0.03
CA LEU A 25 3.00 0.74 0.56
C LEU A 25 2.76 0.27 2.01
N GLU A 26 3.09 -0.97 2.35
CA GLU A 26 2.98 -1.48 3.74
C GLU A 26 3.90 -0.71 4.70
N ILE A 27 5.13 -0.40 4.27
CA ILE A 27 6.09 0.38 5.07
C ILE A 27 5.54 1.79 5.31
N ILE A 28 5.14 2.50 4.25
CA ILE A 28 4.67 3.89 4.34
C ILE A 28 3.38 3.98 5.16
N THR A 29 2.48 3.02 5.01
CA THR A 29 1.18 3.02 5.70
C THR A 29 1.24 2.42 7.10
N GLY A 30 2.30 1.68 7.43
CA GLY A 30 2.37 0.86 8.64
C GLY A 30 1.27 -0.20 8.71
N LYS A 31 0.57 -0.46 7.60
CA LYS A 31 -0.59 -1.36 7.53
C LYS A 31 -0.22 -2.56 6.65
N HIS A 32 -0.36 -3.75 7.21
CA HIS A 32 -0.10 -4.98 6.47
C HIS A 32 -1.24 -5.29 5.49
N LYS A 33 -0.93 -5.84 4.31
CA LYS A 33 -1.92 -6.25 3.28
C LYS A 33 -3.00 -7.19 3.83
N ARG A 34 -2.64 -8.02 4.80
CA ARG A 34 -3.54 -9.04 5.39
C ARG A 34 -4.49 -8.38 6.39
N GLY A 35 -5.77 -8.30 6.03
CA GLY A 35 -6.82 -7.75 6.90
C GLY A 35 -7.07 -6.25 6.75
N PHE A 36 -6.40 -5.56 5.81
CA PHE A 36 -6.75 -4.20 5.49
C PHE A 36 -8.05 -4.17 4.68
N CYS A 37 -9.13 -3.77 5.35
CA CYS A 37 -10.38 -3.38 4.72
C CYS A 37 -10.73 -1.99 5.25
N HIS A 38 -10.69 -0.98 4.38
CA HIS A 38 -11.05 0.36 4.80
C HIS A 38 -12.56 0.41 5.09
N PRO A 39 -12.99 0.89 6.28
CA PRO A 39 -14.38 0.78 6.73
C PRO A 39 -15.37 1.50 5.81
N ASP A 40 -14.96 2.58 5.15
CA ASP A 40 -15.88 3.36 4.31
C ASP A 40 -16.09 2.79 2.91
N HIS A 41 -15.14 2.00 2.38
CA HIS A 41 -15.08 1.74 0.93
C HIS A 41 -14.82 0.28 0.53
N HIS A 42 -14.63 -0.64 1.49
CA HIS A 42 -14.33 -2.06 1.25
C HIS A 42 -13.14 -2.33 0.31
N LEU A 43 -12.28 -1.34 0.07
CA LEU A 43 -11.11 -1.48 -0.78
C LEU A 43 -9.96 -2.16 -0.02
N ASN A 44 -9.21 -2.99 -0.74
CA ASN A 44 -7.90 -3.46 -0.27
C ASN A 44 -6.90 -2.29 -0.22
N LEU A 45 -5.73 -2.51 0.38
CA LEU A 45 -4.71 -1.47 0.58
C LEU A 45 -4.32 -0.76 -0.74
N LEU A 46 -4.22 -1.53 -1.82
CA LEU A 46 -3.87 -1.01 -3.14
C LEU A 46 -4.96 -0.09 -3.69
N GLY A 47 -6.22 -0.51 -3.62
CA GLY A 47 -7.37 0.26 -4.10
C GLY A 47 -7.54 1.57 -3.31
N HIS A 48 -7.33 1.51 -1.99
CA HIS A 48 -7.36 2.71 -1.15
C HIS A 48 -6.21 3.67 -1.50
N ALA A 49 -4.99 3.16 -1.67
CA ALA A 49 -3.83 3.99 -2.05
C ALA A 49 -4.00 4.63 -3.43
N TRP A 50 -4.51 3.87 -4.40
CA TRP A 50 -4.79 4.38 -5.75
C TRP A 50 -5.82 5.51 -5.74
N ARG A 51 -6.88 5.37 -4.93
CA ARG A 51 -7.91 6.39 -4.78
C ARG A 51 -7.33 7.69 -4.18
N LEU A 52 -6.59 7.59 -3.07
CA LEU A 52 -5.99 8.76 -2.43
C LEU A 52 -4.99 9.46 -3.37
N PHE A 53 -4.26 8.70 -4.18
CA PHE A 53 -3.39 9.26 -5.21
C PHE A 53 -4.19 10.08 -6.25
N GLY A 54 -5.29 9.54 -6.76
CA GLY A 54 -6.19 10.25 -7.70
C GLY A 54 -6.86 11.48 -7.10
N GLU A 55 -7.14 11.47 -5.79
CA GLU A 55 -7.69 12.62 -5.05
C GLU A 55 -6.63 13.65 -4.62
N GLY A 56 -5.34 13.42 -4.89
CA GLY A 56 -4.25 14.30 -4.44
C GLY A 56 -3.99 14.25 -2.93
N LYS A 57 -4.52 13.25 -2.23
CA LYS A 57 -4.44 13.04 -0.77
C LYS A 57 -3.47 11.93 -0.38
N SER A 58 -2.41 11.74 -1.16
CA SER A 58 -1.43 10.68 -0.94
C SER A 58 -0.77 10.73 0.44
N MET A 59 -0.65 11.91 1.06
CA MET A 59 -0.12 12.07 2.42
C MET A 59 -0.97 11.38 3.51
N GLU A 60 -2.26 11.14 3.28
CA GLU A 60 -3.13 10.43 4.23
C GLU A 60 -2.77 8.94 4.35
N LEU A 61 -1.97 8.42 3.41
CA LEU A 61 -1.41 7.07 3.51
C LEU A 61 -0.28 6.97 4.53
N VAL A 62 0.39 8.07 4.90
CA VAL A 62 1.58 8.01 5.75
C VAL A 62 1.20 7.67 7.18
N ALA A 63 1.80 6.60 7.72
CA ALA A 63 1.63 6.22 9.11
C ALA A 63 2.00 7.39 10.04
N SER A 64 1.22 7.61 11.09
CA SER A 64 1.51 8.65 12.08
C SER A 64 2.88 8.49 12.73
N THR A 65 3.41 7.25 12.80
CA THR A 65 4.78 6.94 13.26
C THR A 65 5.87 7.50 12.34
N ILE A 66 5.60 7.64 11.04
CA ILE A 66 6.51 8.24 10.06
C ILE A 66 6.34 9.78 10.02
N GLY A 67 5.12 10.27 10.23
CA GLY A 67 4.84 11.71 10.27
C GLY A 67 5.29 12.45 11.55
N GLY A 68 5.81 11.72 12.55
CA GLY A 68 6.04 12.23 13.91
C GLY A 68 7.40 12.84 14.22
N THR A 69 8.34 12.98 13.28
CA THR A 69 9.70 13.51 13.59
C THR A 69 9.90 14.98 13.25
N CYS A 70 8.89 15.68 12.73
CA CYS A 70 8.99 17.12 12.49
C CYS A 70 8.56 17.88 13.74
N ILE A 71 9.45 17.93 14.75
CA ILE A 71 9.39 18.98 15.76
C ILE A 71 9.97 20.23 15.07
N PRO A 72 9.16 21.26 14.75
CA PRO A 72 9.71 22.51 14.25
C PRO A 72 10.56 23.14 15.36
N SER A 73 11.81 23.47 15.04
CA SER A 73 12.71 24.27 15.88
C SER A 73 12.33 25.74 15.85
#